data_AF-A0A1H6JTR9-F1
#
_entry.id   AF-A0A1H6JTR9-F1
#
_cell.length_a   1.000
_cell.length_b   1.000
_cell.length_c   1.000
_cell.angle_alpha   90.00
_cell.angle_beta   90.00
_cell.angle_gamma   90.00
#
_symmetry.space_group_name_H-M   'P 1'
#
loop_
_entity.id
_entity.type
_entity.pdbx_description
1 polymer ?
#
loop_
_entity_poly.entity_id
_entity_poly.type
_entity_poly.pdbx_seq_one_letter_code
_entity_poly.pdbx_strand_id
1 'polypeptide(L)'
;MIDDNTRFSIISDNSSNGELIIEAYSHPSSDYFTNIMNFSTGELVFDSNFKSKHPDRRSGLNATEVTSYQYLGMTKIAGALNMLPKTMLRQHITNPSTNEVIKIYKTDKNYPRFYNNFLRNSDNGRSSLRITNTFSLEVTSIKLKSIDNNIRLHLEPKIPLISAEEPLSPRGDMHEYFAPDSSPLETRRQANCCAIL
;
A
#
# COMPACT_ATOMS: atom_id res chain seq x y z
N MET A 1 11.24 -2.88 14.34
CA MET A 1 9.99 -2.29 14.94
C MET A 1 8.72 -2.63 14.15
N ILE A 2 8.62 -2.33 12.84
CA ILE A 2 7.52 -2.84 12.00
C ILE A 2 7.92 -4.14 11.28
N ASP A 3 9.18 -4.24 10.84
CA ASP A 3 9.79 -5.40 10.21
C ASP A 3 9.71 -6.66 11.08
N ASP A 4 10.19 -6.60 12.32
CA ASP A 4 10.20 -7.73 13.26
C ASP A 4 8.79 -8.23 13.61
N ASN A 5 7.79 -7.36 13.39
CA ASN A 5 6.40 -7.61 13.73
C ASN A 5 5.53 -7.85 12.49
N THR A 6 6.11 -7.97 11.30
CA THR A 6 5.39 -8.21 10.05
C THR A 6 5.68 -9.60 9.51
N ARG A 7 4.63 -10.32 9.14
CA ARG A 7 4.70 -11.62 8.48
C ARG A 7 4.00 -11.53 7.14
N PHE A 8 4.54 -12.25 6.17
CA PHE A 8 3.98 -12.36 4.84
C PHE A 8 3.62 -13.82 4.56
N SER A 9 2.44 -14.04 4.00
CA SER A 9 1.93 -15.36 3.68
C SER A 9 1.44 -15.35 2.23
N ILE A 10 1.91 -16.30 1.42
CA ILE A 10 1.33 -16.55 0.10
C ILE A 10 0.06 -17.38 0.33
N ILE A 11 -1.10 -16.79 0.04
CA ILE A 11 -2.40 -17.45 0.26
C ILE A 11 -2.77 -18.34 -0.93
N SER A 12 -2.22 -18.07 -2.11
CA SER A 12 -2.47 -18.85 -3.31
C SER A 12 -1.18 -19.41 -3.90
N ASP A 13 -0.99 -20.71 -3.66
CA ASP A 13 -0.11 -21.58 -4.46
C ASP A 13 -0.83 -22.91 -4.81
N ASN A 14 -2.19 -22.91 -4.83
CA ASN A 14 -2.99 -24.12 -5.06
C ASN A 14 -4.41 -23.90 -5.64
N SER A 15 -4.74 -22.71 -6.18
CA SER A 15 -5.93 -22.59 -7.03
C SER A 15 -5.52 -22.84 -8.48
N SER A 16 -6.29 -23.63 -9.21
CA SER A 16 -6.07 -24.02 -10.61
C SER A 16 -5.94 -22.85 -11.62
N ASN A 17 -5.93 -21.60 -11.15
CA ASN A 17 -5.96 -20.38 -11.96
C ASN A 17 -4.68 -19.53 -11.88
N GLY A 18 -3.65 -19.95 -11.10
CA GLY A 18 -2.36 -19.25 -11.07
C GLY A 18 -2.42 -17.83 -10.49
N GLU A 19 -3.42 -17.55 -9.65
CA GLU A 19 -3.50 -16.24 -8.98
C GLU A 19 -2.39 -16.09 -7.95
N LEU A 20 -1.75 -14.91 -7.90
CA LEU A 20 -0.74 -14.59 -6.88
C LEU A 20 -1.34 -13.63 -5.84
N ILE A 21 -1.64 -14.16 -4.66
CA ILE A 21 -2.25 -13.45 -3.55
C ILE A 21 -1.31 -13.53 -2.36
N ILE A 22 -0.93 -12.37 -1.84
CA ILE A 22 -0.06 -12.27 -0.68
C ILE A 22 -0.80 -11.49 0.41
N GLU A 23 -0.80 -12.04 1.61
CA GLU A 23 -1.24 -11.35 2.82
C GLU A 23 -0.04 -10.87 3.61
N ALA A 24 -0.18 -9.68 4.17
CA ALA A 24 0.74 -9.10 5.12
C ALA A 24 0.01 -8.85 6.43
N TYR A 25 0.56 -9.39 7.51
CA TYR A 25 0.07 -9.22 8.87
C TYR A 25 1.14 -8.54 9.71
N SER A 26 0.85 -7.36 10.27
CA SER A 26 1.72 -6.66 11.20
C SER A 26 1.08 -6.59 12.59
N HIS A 27 1.81 -6.96 13.63
CA HIS A 27 1.35 -6.87 15.03
C HIS A 27 2.32 -6.11 15.95
N PRO A 28 2.58 -4.81 15.69
CA PRO A 28 3.45 -4.01 16.53
C PRO A 28 2.74 -3.65 17.84
N SER A 29 3.35 -4.00 18.98
CA SER A 29 2.77 -3.81 20.32
C SER A 29 1.42 -4.55 20.47
N SER A 30 0.32 -3.82 20.73
CA SER A 30 -1.05 -4.35 20.83
C SER A 30 -1.94 -3.90 19.66
N ASP A 31 -1.35 -3.39 18.58
CA ASP A 31 -2.06 -3.03 17.36
C ASP A 31 -1.89 -4.17 16.33
N TYR A 32 -2.90 -4.43 15.49
CA TYR A 32 -2.76 -5.35 14.36
C TYR A 32 -3.28 -4.75 13.06
N PHE A 33 -2.63 -5.12 11.97
CA PHE A 33 -2.92 -4.68 10.62
C PHE A 33 -2.81 -5.85 9.65
N THR A 34 -3.88 -6.10 8.90
CA THR A 34 -3.92 -7.13 7.86
C THR A 34 -4.30 -6.49 6.54
N ASN A 35 -3.43 -6.62 5.55
CA ASN A 35 -3.71 -6.24 4.18
C ASN A 35 -3.40 -7.41 3.24
N ILE A 36 -4.19 -7.54 2.18
CA ILE A 36 -4.04 -8.61 1.20
C ILE A 36 -3.93 -7.98 -0.19
N MET A 37 -2.91 -8.35 -0.95
CA MET A 37 -2.74 -7.90 -2.33
C MET A 37 -2.97 -9.08 -3.27
N ASN A 38 -3.98 -8.96 -4.14
CA ASN A 38 -4.14 -9.87 -5.27
C ASN A 38 -3.41 -9.25 -6.48
N PHE A 39 -2.25 -9.82 -6.83
CA PHE A 39 -1.41 -9.30 -7.91
C PHE A 39 -1.99 -9.54 -9.30
N SER A 40 -2.84 -10.55 -9.46
CA SER A 40 -3.49 -10.87 -10.74
C SER A 40 -4.57 -9.83 -11.11
N THR A 41 -5.24 -9.25 -10.12
CA THR A 41 -6.32 -8.27 -10.33
C THR A 41 -5.90 -6.83 -10.03
N GLY A 42 -4.86 -6.64 -9.22
CA GLY A 42 -4.45 -5.34 -8.71
C GLY A 42 -5.33 -4.83 -7.55
N GLU A 43 -6.08 -5.70 -6.88
CA GLU A 43 -6.92 -5.34 -5.72
C GLU A 43 -6.11 -5.41 -4.42
N LEU A 44 -5.99 -4.27 -3.73
CA LEU A 44 -5.47 -4.18 -2.37
C LEU A 44 -6.63 -4.17 -1.37
N VAL A 45 -6.74 -5.22 -0.58
CA VAL A 45 -7.77 -5.40 0.44
C VAL A 45 -7.25 -4.98 1.80
N PHE A 46 -8.00 -4.12 2.47
CA PHE A 46 -7.81 -3.72 3.85
C PHE A 46 -8.75 -4.54 4.71
N ASP A 47 -8.22 -5.65 5.21
CA ASP A 47 -8.98 -6.60 6.00
C ASP A 47 -9.13 -6.11 7.44
N SER A 48 -8.01 -5.72 8.08
CA SER A 48 -8.04 -5.21 9.44
C SER A 48 -7.03 -4.11 9.72
N ASN A 49 -7.44 -3.13 10.52
CA ASN A 49 -6.62 -2.01 10.98
C ASN A 49 -7.05 -1.63 12.39
N PHE A 50 -6.61 -2.40 13.38
CA PHE A 50 -7.01 -2.21 14.77
C PHE A 50 -5.93 -1.50 15.58
N LYS A 51 -6.37 -0.51 16.35
CA LYS A 51 -5.55 0.17 17.35
C LYS A 51 -6.00 -0.21 18.74
N SER A 52 -5.03 -0.45 19.62
CA SER A 52 -5.29 -0.66 21.04
C SER A 52 -6.15 0.48 21.61
N LYS A 53 -7.15 0.08 22.42
CA LYS A 53 -7.96 1.03 23.20
C LYS A 53 -7.14 1.70 24.30
N HIS A 54 -6.07 1.06 24.77
CA HIS A 54 -5.13 1.58 25.76
C HIS A 54 -4.02 2.37 25.03
N PRO A 55 -3.99 3.72 25.15
CA PRO A 55 -3.07 4.56 24.38
C PRO A 55 -1.60 4.26 24.62
N ASP A 56 -1.24 3.90 25.86
CA ASP A 56 0.09 3.47 26.32
C ASP A 56 0.58 2.18 25.64
N ARG A 57 -0.33 1.39 25.07
CA ARG A 57 -0.01 0.14 24.36
C ARG A 57 -0.04 0.28 22.83
N ARG A 58 -0.30 1.48 22.31
CA ARG A 58 -0.28 1.72 20.86
C ARG A 58 1.15 1.76 20.35
N SER A 59 1.36 1.23 19.15
CA SER A 59 2.67 1.25 18.47
C SER A 59 3.11 2.64 18.01
N GLY A 60 2.25 3.66 18.06
CA GLY A 60 2.49 4.97 17.46
C GLY A 60 2.41 5.01 15.93
N LEU A 61 2.50 3.86 15.26
CA LEU A 61 2.39 3.75 13.81
C LEU A 61 0.99 4.12 13.32
N ASN A 62 0.84 4.58 12.09
CA ASN A 62 -0.46 4.79 11.48
C ASN A 62 -0.72 3.80 10.34
N ALA A 63 -1.99 3.63 9.96
CA ALA A 63 -2.38 2.68 8.92
C ALA A 63 -1.68 2.96 7.58
N THR A 64 -1.34 4.21 7.28
CA THR A 64 -0.65 4.59 6.05
C THR A 64 0.79 4.09 6.05
N GLU A 65 1.55 4.32 7.12
CA GLU A 65 2.92 3.79 7.27
C GLU A 65 2.95 2.27 7.17
N VAL A 66 2.05 1.59 7.90
CA VAL A 66 1.99 0.13 7.91
C VAL A 66 1.65 -0.42 6.54
N THR A 67 0.65 0.16 5.88
CA THR A 67 0.25 -0.30 4.54
C THR A 67 1.36 -0.11 3.52
N SER A 68 2.07 1.03 3.54
CA SER A 68 3.18 1.27 2.63
C SER A 68 4.30 0.23 2.81
N TYR A 69 4.65 -0.08 4.06
CA TYR A 69 5.64 -1.10 4.37
C TYR A 69 5.19 -2.50 3.91
N GLN A 70 3.97 -2.88 4.27
CA GLN A 70 3.40 -4.18 3.89
C GLN A 70 3.32 -4.33 2.37
N TYR A 71 2.85 -3.31 1.66
CA TYR A 71 2.76 -3.32 0.20
C TYR A 71 4.12 -3.46 -0.48
N LEU A 72 5.15 -2.77 0.03
CA LEU A 72 6.52 -2.94 -0.45
C LEU A 72 7.04 -4.38 -0.23
N GLY A 73 6.76 -4.98 0.92
CA GLY A 73 7.13 -6.37 1.20
C GLY A 73 6.41 -7.36 0.27
N MET A 74 5.09 -7.19 0.10
CA MET A 74 4.29 -8.03 -0.80
C MET A 74 4.78 -7.92 -2.26
N THR A 75 5.03 -6.72 -2.76
CA THR A 75 5.51 -6.51 -4.14
C THR A 75 6.91 -7.09 -4.37
N LYS A 76 7.78 -7.05 -3.36
CA LYS A 76 9.10 -7.70 -3.41
C LYS A 76 8.97 -9.22 -3.52
N ILE A 77 8.10 -9.83 -2.71
CA ILE A 77 7.85 -11.29 -2.76
C ILE A 77 7.24 -11.68 -4.11
N ALA A 78 6.34 -10.86 -4.65
CA ALA A 78 5.70 -11.10 -5.93
C ALA A 78 6.58 -10.82 -7.16
N GLY A 79 7.77 -10.21 -7.00
CA GLY A 79 8.56 -9.73 -8.13
C GLY A 79 7.90 -8.62 -8.94
N ALA A 80 6.95 -7.88 -8.35
CA ALA A 80 6.07 -6.92 -9.03
C ALA A 80 6.20 -5.48 -8.48
N LEU A 81 7.45 -5.02 -8.28
CA LEU A 81 7.76 -3.73 -7.65
C LEU A 81 7.14 -2.51 -8.35
N ASN A 82 6.85 -2.60 -9.65
CA ASN A 82 6.30 -1.50 -10.45
C ASN A 82 4.77 -1.53 -10.58
N MET A 83 4.08 -2.44 -9.88
CA MET A 83 2.64 -2.64 -10.09
C MET A 83 1.79 -2.02 -8.98
N LEU A 84 1.30 -0.80 -9.21
CA LEU A 84 0.41 -0.10 -8.28
C LEU A 84 -0.98 -0.76 -8.16
N PRO A 85 -1.66 -0.64 -6.99
CA PRO A 85 -3.04 -1.08 -6.84
C PRO A 85 -3.98 -0.35 -7.81
N LYS A 86 -4.87 -1.11 -8.46
CA LYS A 86 -5.94 -0.60 -9.34
C LYS A 86 -7.24 -0.38 -8.57
N THR A 87 -7.45 -1.18 -7.52
CA THR A 87 -8.57 -1.02 -6.61
C THR A 87 -8.12 -1.16 -5.17
N MET A 88 -8.86 -0.50 -4.28
CA MET A 88 -8.74 -0.66 -2.84
C MET A 88 -10.07 -1.13 -2.30
N LEU A 89 -10.09 -2.23 -1.54
CA LEU A 89 -11.29 -2.72 -0.88
C LEU A 89 -11.19 -2.49 0.63
N ARG A 90 -12.14 -1.74 1.19
CA ARG A 90 -12.33 -1.62 2.65
C ARG A 90 -13.29 -2.70 3.11
N GLN A 91 -12.81 -3.65 3.91
CA GLN A 91 -13.62 -4.69 4.53
C GLN A 91 -13.89 -4.38 6.01
N HIS A 92 -14.85 -5.12 6.58
CA HIS A 92 -15.14 -5.16 8.01
C HIS A 92 -15.29 -3.77 8.64
N ILE A 93 -16.01 -2.87 7.96
CA ILE A 93 -16.17 -1.48 8.37
C ILE A 93 -17.02 -1.40 9.63
N THR A 94 -16.36 -1.15 10.77
CA THR A 94 -17.01 -0.99 12.08
C THR A 94 -17.03 0.47 12.54
N ASN A 95 -16.32 1.36 11.86
CA ASN A 95 -16.23 2.77 12.27
C ASN A 95 -17.59 3.48 12.22
N PRO A 96 -18.02 4.16 13.31
CA PRO A 96 -19.32 4.83 13.35
C PRO A 96 -19.52 5.87 12.24
N SER A 97 -18.51 6.70 11.95
CA SER A 97 -18.62 7.76 10.92
C SER A 97 -18.84 7.15 9.54
N THR A 98 -18.13 6.08 9.20
CA THR A 98 -18.29 5.40 7.92
C THR A 98 -19.65 4.72 7.81
N ASN A 99 -20.12 4.08 8.89
CA ASN A 99 -21.43 3.43 8.93
C ASN A 99 -22.59 4.44 8.79
N GLU A 100 -22.46 5.64 9.36
CA GLU A 100 -23.42 6.72 9.16
C GLU A 100 -23.49 7.16 7.69
N VAL A 101 -22.34 7.36 7.05
CA VAL A 101 -22.27 7.69 5.61
C VAL A 101 -22.95 6.61 4.75
N ILE A 102 -22.72 5.34 5.07
CA ILE A 102 -23.36 4.21 4.37
C ILE A 102 -24.88 4.22 4.58
N LYS A 103 -25.36 4.47 5.81
CA LYS A 103 -26.79 4.54 6.13
C LYS A 103 -27.50 5.66 5.36
N ILE A 104 -26.87 6.85 5.30
CA ILE A 104 -27.37 7.98 4.51
C ILE A 104 -27.48 7.58 3.04
N TYR A 105 -26.41 7.04 2.45
CA TYR A 105 -26.41 6.65 1.03
C TYR A 105 -27.44 5.56 0.71
N LYS A 106 -27.59 4.56 1.59
CA LYS A 106 -28.59 3.50 1.43
C LYS A 106 -30.01 4.05 1.40
N THR A 107 -30.27 5.16 2.09
CA THR A 107 -31.58 5.81 2.18
C THR A 107 -31.84 6.70 0.96
N ASP A 108 -30.86 7.53 0.58
CA ASP A 108 -31.08 8.64 -0.35
C ASP A 108 -30.74 8.36 -1.83
N LYS A 109 -29.94 7.33 -2.14
CA LYS A 109 -29.54 7.09 -3.55
C LYS A 109 -28.44 8.03 -4.07
N ASN A 110 -28.03 9.03 -3.29
CA ASN A 110 -27.28 10.17 -3.76
C ASN A 110 -25.77 9.86 -3.82
N TYR A 111 -25.32 9.42 -4.99
CA TYR A 111 -23.93 9.05 -5.21
C TYR A 111 -22.93 10.21 -5.01
N PRO A 112 -23.13 11.43 -5.56
CA PRO A 112 -22.21 12.55 -5.29
C PRO A 112 -22.07 12.88 -3.80
N ARG A 113 -23.16 12.78 -3.03
CA ARG A 113 -23.13 12.96 -1.58
C ARG A 113 -22.37 11.83 -0.89
N PHE A 114 -22.61 10.58 -1.29
CA PHE A 114 -21.88 9.42 -0.77
C PHE A 114 -20.38 9.52 -1.03
N TYR A 115 -19.98 9.86 -2.25
CA TYR A 115 -18.58 10.04 -2.63
C TYR A 115 -17.87 11.06 -1.74
N ASN A 116 -18.44 12.26 -1.62
CA ASN A 116 -17.85 13.33 -0.82
C ASN A 116 -17.84 13.00 0.67
N ASN A 117 -18.96 12.49 1.21
CA ASN A 117 -19.05 12.16 2.63
C ASN A 117 -18.11 11.01 3.01
N PHE A 118 -17.99 9.98 2.17
CA PHE A 118 -17.07 8.89 2.43
C PHE A 118 -15.63 9.40 2.46
N LEU A 119 -15.14 10.01 1.38
CA LEU A 119 -13.73 10.37 1.27
C LEU A 119 -13.30 11.51 2.22
N ARG A 120 -14.18 12.46 2.53
CA ARG A 120 -13.84 13.64 3.32
C ARG A 120 -14.25 13.55 4.79
N ASN A 121 -15.36 12.87 5.09
CA ASN A 121 -16.01 12.95 6.40
C ASN A 121 -15.99 11.62 7.17
N SER A 122 -15.58 10.50 6.55
CA SER A 122 -15.45 9.22 7.25
C SER A 122 -14.01 8.84 7.54
N ASP A 123 -13.76 8.17 8.67
CA ASP A 123 -12.41 7.75 9.05
C ASP A 123 -11.79 6.78 8.04
N ASN A 124 -12.56 5.82 7.52
CA ASN A 124 -12.08 4.86 6.53
C ASN A 124 -11.77 5.55 5.19
N GLY A 125 -12.62 6.48 4.74
CA GLY A 125 -12.39 7.20 3.50
C GLY A 125 -11.21 8.19 3.59
N ARG A 126 -11.07 8.91 4.71
CA ARG A 126 -9.90 9.78 4.96
C ARG A 126 -8.61 8.97 5.02
N SER A 127 -8.63 7.80 5.67
CA SER A 127 -7.51 6.87 5.68
C SER A 127 -7.18 6.35 4.29
N SER A 128 -8.20 5.98 3.50
CA SER A 128 -8.01 5.58 2.10
C SER A 128 -7.34 6.67 1.29
N LEU A 129 -7.81 7.92 1.41
CA LEU A 129 -7.26 9.04 0.65
C LEU A 129 -5.79 9.29 0.98
N ARG A 130 -5.38 9.19 2.26
CA ARG A 130 -3.95 9.30 2.64
C ARG A 130 -3.10 8.20 2.01
N ILE A 131 -3.60 6.97 1.99
CA ILE A 131 -2.89 5.83 1.44
C ILE A 131 -2.77 5.94 -0.08
N THR A 132 -3.87 6.23 -0.78
CA THR A 132 -3.84 6.40 -2.24
C THR A 132 -2.89 7.53 -2.63
N ASN A 133 -2.93 8.66 -1.90
CA ASN A 133 -1.99 9.76 -2.11
C ASN A 133 -0.52 9.35 -1.91
N THR A 134 -0.24 8.47 -0.95
CA THR A 134 1.12 7.97 -0.67
C THR A 134 1.65 7.14 -1.84
N PHE A 135 0.77 6.45 -2.57
CA PHE A 135 1.12 5.72 -3.79
C PHE A 135 1.03 6.57 -5.07
N SER A 136 0.89 7.89 -4.96
CA SER A 136 0.65 8.79 -6.10
C SER A 136 -0.57 8.39 -6.94
N LEU A 137 -1.59 7.81 -6.30
CA LEU A 137 -2.88 7.43 -6.89
C LEU A 137 -3.97 8.42 -6.50
N GLU A 138 -4.95 8.58 -7.38
CA GLU A 138 -6.23 9.23 -7.10
C GLU A 138 -7.38 8.23 -7.09
N VAL A 139 -8.47 8.61 -6.40
CA VAL A 139 -9.70 7.82 -6.37
C VAL A 139 -10.62 8.35 -7.46
N THR A 140 -10.97 7.52 -8.44
CA THR A 140 -11.83 7.94 -9.57
C THR A 140 -13.30 7.64 -9.32
N SER A 141 -13.59 6.56 -8.58
CA SER A 141 -14.95 6.24 -8.15
C SER A 141 -14.96 5.34 -6.92
N ILE A 142 -16.09 5.29 -6.23
CA ILE A 142 -16.32 4.36 -5.11
C ILE A 142 -17.58 3.54 -5.35
N LYS A 143 -17.62 2.31 -4.83
CA LYS A 143 -18.77 1.41 -4.93
C LYS A 143 -19.02 0.75 -3.59
N LEU A 144 -20.22 0.93 -3.06
CA LEU A 144 -20.70 0.15 -1.93
C LEU A 144 -21.08 -1.24 -2.41
N LYS A 145 -20.44 -2.28 -1.88
CA LYS A 145 -20.88 -3.66 -2.09
C LYS A 145 -22.18 -3.90 -1.33
N SER A 146 -23.10 -4.62 -1.98
CA SER A 146 -24.41 -4.96 -1.42
C SER A 146 -24.31 -5.81 -0.15
N ILE A 147 -23.29 -6.67 -0.10
CA ILE A 147 -23.01 -7.60 1.00
C ILE A 147 -21.90 -7.00 1.88
N ASP A 148 -22.10 -7.07 3.20
CA ASP A 148 -21.15 -6.69 4.26
C ASP A 148 -20.73 -5.21 4.34
N ASN A 149 -21.44 -4.30 3.65
CA ASN A 149 -21.15 -2.86 3.68
C ASN A 149 -19.71 -2.50 3.27
N ASN A 150 -19.03 -3.39 2.53
CA ASN A 150 -17.68 -3.14 2.06
C ASN A 150 -17.68 -2.04 1.00
N ILE A 151 -16.64 -1.20 0.98
CA ILE A 151 -16.52 -0.11 0.00
C ILE A 151 -15.28 -0.36 -0.86
N ARG A 152 -15.48 -0.49 -2.16
CA ARG A 152 -14.40 -0.57 -3.16
C ARG A 152 -14.14 0.81 -3.73
N LEU A 153 -12.87 1.18 -3.82
CA LEU A 153 -12.38 2.39 -4.46
C LEU A 153 -11.67 1.97 -5.75
N HIS A 154 -11.95 2.68 -6.84
CA HIS A 154 -11.22 2.55 -8.11
C HIS A 154 -10.14 3.62 -8.17
N LEU A 155 -8.94 3.22 -8.58
CA LEU A 155 -7.73 4.03 -8.46
C LEU A 155 -7.05 4.22 -9.82
N GLU A 156 -6.51 5.41 -10.03
CA GLU A 156 -5.67 5.71 -11.19
C GLU A 156 -4.40 6.48 -10.76
N PRO A 157 -3.27 6.35 -11.47
CA PRO A 157 -2.10 7.18 -11.24
C PRO A 157 -2.39 8.67 -11.47
N LYS A 158 -1.95 9.54 -10.54
CA LYS A 158 -2.07 11.00 -10.69
C LYS A 158 -1.21 11.56 -11.82
N ILE A 159 -0.15 10.85 -12.16
CA ILE A 159 0.76 11.15 -13.26
C ILE A 159 0.83 9.86 -14.09
N PRO A 160 0.78 9.93 -15.44
CA PRO A 160 1.04 8.75 -16.26
C PRO A 160 2.38 8.15 -15.83
N LEU A 161 2.37 6.92 -15.32
CA LEU A 161 3.61 6.20 -15.08
C LEU A 161 4.31 6.05 -16.43
N ILE A 162 5.63 6.17 -16.44
CA ILE A 162 6.44 5.77 -17.59
C ILE A 162 6.03 4.34 -17.92
N SER A 163 5.58 4.11 -19.15
CA SER A 163 5.04 2.80 -19.54
C SER A 163 6.11 1.74 -19.31
N ALA A 164 5.71 0.57 -18.80
CA ALA A 164 6.60 -0.59 -18.77
C ALA A 164 7.04 -1.00 -20.20
N GLU A 165 6.29 -0.59 -21.21
CA GLU A 165 6.57 -0.82 -22.64
C GLU A 165 7.50 0.24 -23.26
N GLU A 166 7.62 1.41 -22.62
CA GLU A 166 8.61 2.45 -22.97
C GLU A 166 9.60 2.58 -21.80
N PRO A 167 10.53 1.61 -21.64
CA PRO A 167 11.52 1.69 -20.59
C PRO A 167 12.30 3.00 -20.74
N LEU A 168 12.72 3.57 -19.60
CA LEU A 168 13.70 4.64 -19.59
C LEU A 168 14.85 4.26 -20.51
N SER A 169 15.29 5.22 -21.33
CA SER A 169 16.46 5.05 -22.18
C SER A 169 17.56 4.36 -21.37
N PRO A 170 18.28 3.38 -21.93
CA PRO A 170 19.42 2.77 -21.25
C PRO A 170 20.27 3.88 -20.66
N ARG A 171 20.78 3.70 -19.43
CA ARG A 171 21.71 4.66 -18.85
C ARG A 171 22.78 4.92 -19.91
N GLY A 172 22.75 6.12 -20.51
CA GLY A 172 23.81 6.54 -21.40
C GLY A 172 25.12 6.40 -20.65
N ASP A 173 26.21 6.12 -21.36
CA ASP A 173 27.52 5.92 -20.76
C ASP A 173 27.84 7.15 -19.88
N MET A 174 27.59 7.03 -18.58
CA MET A 174 28.01 8.01 -17.60
C MET A 174 29.50 7.77 -17.44
N HIS A 175 30.26 8.13 -18.47
CA HIS A 175 31.66 8.43 -18.29
C HIS A 175 31.70 9.47 -17.20
N GLU A 176 32.17 9.01 -16.05
CA GLU A 176 32.44 9.76 -14.86
C GLU A 176 33.00 11.14 -15.26
N TYR A 177 32.24 12.19 -14.98
CA TYR A 177 32.80 13.53 -14.79
C TYR A 177 33.61 13.53 -13.48
N PHE A 178 34.58 12.63 -13.37
CA PHE A 178 35.70 12.73 -12.46
C PHE A 178 36.93 12.88 -13.34
N ALA A 179 37.13 14.10 -13.85
CA ALA A 179 38.47 14.49 -14.26
C ALA A 179 39.35 14.49 -13.00
N PRO A 180 40.42 13.69 -12.93
CA PRO A 180 41.33 13.74 -11.81
C PRO A 180 42.28 14.92 -12.01
N ASP A 181 42.06 16.01 -11.28
CA ASP A 181 43.15 16.94 -10.98
C ASP A 181 44.12 16.22 -10.04
N SER A 182 45.11 15.57 -10.66
CA SER A 182 46.47 15.34 -10.19
C SER A 182 46.71 15.33 -8.67
N SER A 183 46.83 14.13 -8.09
CA SER A 183 47.92 13.82 -7.15
C SER A 183 48.11 12.30 -7.03
N PRO A 184 49.34 11.77 -7.08
CA PRO A 184 49.58 10.35 -6.87
C PRO A 184 49.64 10.08 -5.36
N LEU A 185 48.62 9.43 -4.80
CA LEU A 185 48.72 8.83 -3.47
C LEU A 185 48.70 7.31 -3.54
N GLU A 186 49.70 6.77 -2.86
CA GLU A 186 50.14 5.39 -2.84
C GLU A 186 49.03 4.37 -2.50
N THR A 187 49.10 3.26 -3.22
CA THR A 187 48.33 2.04 -3.03
C THR A 187 48.49 1.49 -1.61
N ARG A 188 47.46 1.61 -0.76
CA ARG A 188 47.28 0.72 0.39
C ARG A 188 46.08 -0.19 0.16
N ARG A 189 46.38 -1.46 -0.16
CA ARG A 189 45.43 -2.57 -0.09
C ARG A 189 45.03 -2.78 1.37
N GLN A 190 43.72 -2.80 1.66
CA GLN A 190 43.22 -3.69 2.71
C GLN A 190 41.74 -4.06 2.51
N ALA A 191 41.43 -5.25 3.03
CA ALA A 191 40.39 -6.18 2.62
C ALA A 191 38.94 -5.75 2.90
N ASN A 192 38.05 -6.29 2.05
CA ASN A 192 36.76 -6.89 2.34
C ASN A 192 36.12 -6.58 3.70
N CYS A 193 34.89 -6.07 3.68
CA CYS A 193 33.69 -6.78 4.14
C CYS A 193 32.44 -5.92 3.90
N CYS A 194 31.52 -6.39 3.06
CA CYS A 194 30.16 -5.87 3.02
C CYS A 194 29.39 -6.39 4.23
N ALA A 195 28.82 -5.47 5.01
CA ALA A 195 27.69 -5.76 5.88
C ALA A 195 26.56 -4.82 5.48
N ILE A 196 25.39 -5.40 5.17
CA ILE A 196 24.13 -4.66 5.15
C ILE A 196 23.57 -4.82 6.56
N LEU A 197 23.43 -3.70 7.27
CA LEU A 197 22.52 -3.52 8.40
C LEU A 197 21.42 -2.56 7.96
#